data_AF-A0A535HR39-F1
#
_entry.id   AF-A0A535HR39-F1
#
_cell.length_a   1.000
_cell.length_b   1.000
_cell.length_c   1.000
_cell.angle_alpha   90.00
_cell.angle_beta   90.00
_cell.angle_gamma   90.00
#
_symmetry.space_group_name_H-M   'P 1'
#
loop_
_entity.id
_entity.type
_entity.pdbx_description
1 polymer ?
#
loop_
_entity_poly.entity_id
_entity_poly.type
_entity_poly.pdbx_seq_one_letter_code
_entity_poly.pdbx_strand_id
1 'polypeptide(L)'
;MTNRAVREFALKNLPELPAKAEKAGVKVLLNIHLDPAHKAMLLLDAPSAEVARDLLFDAGFMHFTEMEFYLVTPIEELIQKTVDVPTVY
;
A
#
# COMPACT_ATOMS: atom_id res chain seq x y z
N MET A 1 -14.01 5.81 -17.09
CA MET A 1 -13.71 4.40 -17.48
C MET A 1 -14.99 3.58 -17.25
N THR A 2 -15.30 2.56 -18.07
CA THR A 2 -16.50 1.72 -17.85
C THR A 2 -16.19 0.60 -16.84
N ASN A 3 -17.20 0.10 -16.12
CA ASN A 3 -17.05 -1.03 -15.17
C ASN A 3 -16.43 -2.28 -15.83
N ARG A 4 -16.66 -2.46 -17.13
CA ARG A 4 -16.06 -3.54 -17.92
C ARG A 4 -14.55 -3.37 -18.06
N ALA A 5 -14.09 -2.17 -18.42
CA ALA A 5 -12.67 -1.89 -18.60
C ALA A 5 -11.87 -2.05 -17.29
N VAL A 6 -12.45 -1.65 -16.16
CA VAL A 6 -11.83 -1.85 -14.84
C VAL A 6 -11.71 -3.33 -14.48
N ARG A 7 -12.73 -4.14 -14.80
CA ARG A 7 -12.67 -5.60 -14.58
C ARG A 7 -11.62 -6.28 -15.46
N GLU A 8 -11.58 -5.93 -16.75
CA GLU A 8 -10.57 -6.47 -17.68
C GLU A 8 -9.16 -6.08 -17.24
N PHE A 9 -8.98 -4.83 -16.78
CA PHE A 9 -7.73 -4.39 -16.17
C PHE A 9 -7.37 -5.23 -14.94
N ALA A 10 -8.29 -5.38 -13.99
CA ALA A 10 -8.06 -6.08 -12.74
C ALA A 10 -7.68 -7.55 -12.97
N LEU A 11 -8.42 -8.25 -13.83
CA LEU A 11 -8.17 -9.65 -14.16
C LEU A 11 -6.80 -9.88 -14.81
N LYS A 12 -6.30 -8.90 -15.57
CA LYS A 12 -4.99 -9.01 -16.23
C LYS A 12 -3.84 -8.62 -15.31
N ASN A 13 -3.97 -7.54 -14.55
CA ASN A 13 -2.83 -6.90 -13.88
C ASN A 13 -2.67 -7.31 -12.41
N LEU A 14 -3.77 -7.60 -11.70
CA LEU A 14 -3.69 -7.99 -10.28
C LEU A 14 -2.94 -9.31 -10.05
N PRO A 15 -3.08 -10.36 -10.90
CA PRO A 15 -2.33 -11.60 -10.71
C PRO A 15 -0.82 -11.44 -10.89
N GLU A 16 -0.36 -10.43 -11.63
CA GLU A 16 1.06 -10.16 -11.86
C GLU A 16 1.69 -9.30 -10.76
N LEU A 17 0.88 -8.65 -9.91
CA LEU A 17 1.35 -7.75 -8.87
C LEU A 17 2.37 -8.41 -7.94
N PRO A 18 2.20 -9.65 -7.44
CA PRO A 18 3.18 -10.27 -6.56
C PRO A 18 4.57 -10.39 -7.20
N ALA A 19 4.63 -10.79 -8.49
CA ALA A 19 5.90 -10.91 -9.21
C ALA A 19 6.56 -9.55 -9.47
N LYS A 20 5.76 -8.51 -9.77
CA LYS A 20 6.25 -7.13 -9.92
C LYS A 20 6.76 -6.56 -8.59
N ALA A 21 6.04 -6.82 -7.50
CA ALA A 21 6.42 -6.42 -6.16
C ALA A 21 7.73 -7.07 -5.74
N GLU A 22 7.86 -8.39 -5.92
CA GLU A 22 9.09 -9.14 -5.61
C GLU A 22 10.29 -8.60 -6.40
N LYS A 23 10.13 -8.35 -7.70
CA LYS A 23 11.18 -7.76 -8.55
C LYS A 23 11.59 -6.36 -8.08
N ALA A 24 10.67 -5.58 -7.53
CA ALA A 24 10.92 -4.25 -6.99
C ALA A 24 11.47 -4.28 -5.54
N GLY A 25 11.65 -5.47 -4.95
CA GLY A 25 12.05 -5.62 -3.55
C GLY A 25 10.96 -5.25 -2.55
N VAL A 26 9.68 -5.25 -2.98
CA VAL A 26 8.52 -4.94 -2.16
C VAL A 26 7.83 -6.22 -1.72
N LYS A 27 7.51 -6.31 -0.43
CA LYS A 27 6.68 -7.38 0.14
C LYS A 27 5.30 -6.84 0.47
N VAL A 28 4.27 -7.57 0.07
CA VAL A 28 2.89 -7.27 0.48
C VAL A 28 2.64 -7.95 1.83
N LEU A 29 2.61 -7.16 2.90
CA LEU A 29 2.36 -7.66 4.26
C LEU A 29 0.86 -7.87 4.53
N LEU A 30 0.02 -7.00 3.96
CA LEU A 30 -1.43 -7.07 4.09
C LEU A 30 -2.08 -6.56 2.82
N ASN A 31 -3.16 -7.20 2.40
CA ASN A 31 -4.04 -6.73 1.34
C ASN A 31 -5.47 -7.15 1.68
N ILE A 32 -6.28 -6.19 2.12
CA ILE A 32 -7.66 -6.46 2.56
C ILE A 32 -8.66 -5.50 1.93
N HIS A 33 -9.83 -6.02 1.63
CA HIS A 33 -11.00 -5.22 1.25
C HIS A 33 -11.79 -4.84 2.52
N LEU A 34 -12.21 -3.59 2.60
CA LEU A 34 -12.90 -2.99 3.74
C LEU A 34 -14.35 -2.69 3.34
N ASP A 35 -15.22 -3.64 3.63
CA ASP A 35 -16.68 -3.48 3.51
C ASP A 35 -17.28 -2.85 4.79
N PRO A 36 -18.35 -2.04 4.68
CA PRO A 36 -19.11 -1.69 3.47
C PRO A 36 -18.56 -0.45 2.74
N ALA A 37 -17.45 0.12 3.20
CA ALA A 37 -16.89 1.35 2.64
C ALA A 37 -16.30 1.19 1.23
N HIS A 38 -16.19 -0.05 0.73
CA HIS A 38 -15.58 -0.39 -0.56
C HIS A 38 -14.18 0.22 -0.72
N LYS A 39 -13.38 0.17 0.35
CA LYS A 39 -11.98 0.60 0.35
C LYS A 39 -11.06 -0.62 0.34
N ALA A 40 -9.84 -0.44 -0.12
CA ALA A 40 -8.78 -1.43 0.03
C ALA A 40 -7.68 -0.87 0.92
N MET A 41 -7.12 -1.71 1.79
CA MET A 41 -5.92 -1.38 2.58
C MET A 41 -4.80 -2.33 2.19
N LEU A 42 -3.69 -1.74 1.74
CA LEU A 42 -2.46 -2.46 1.44
C LEU A 42 -1.39 -2.00 2.43
N LEU A 43 -0.76 -2.95 3.11
CA LEU A 43 0.45 -2.71 3.88
C LEU A 43 1.62 -3.31 3.12
N LEU A 44 2.59 -2.47 2.77
CA LEU A 44 3.76 -2.84 2.00
C LEU A 44 5.01 -2.63 2.85
N ASP A 45 5.89 -3.62 2.84
CA ASP A 45 7.28 -3.45 3.27
C ASP A 45 8.11 -3.20 2.01
N ALA A 46 8.72 -2.02 1.93
CA ALA A 46 9.40 -1.53 0.74
C ALA A 46 10.67 -0.77 1.12
N PRO A 47 11.70 -0.74 0.24
CA PRO A 47 12.94 -0.01 0.50
C PRO A 47 12.75 1.50 0.70
N SER A 48 11.75 2.09 0.05
CA SER A 48 11.38 3.49 0.22
C SER A 48 9.91 3.74 -0.19
N ALA A 49 9.41 4.93 0.16
CA ALA A 49 8.08 5.39 -0.22
C ALA A 49 7.90 5.44 -1.75
N GLU A 50 8.93 5.89 -2.45
CA GLU A 50 8.95 6.05 -3.90
C GLU A 50 8.84 4.71 -4.60
N VAL A 51 9.56 3.69 -4.13
CA VAL A 51 9.47 2.33 -4.71
C VAL A 51 8.06 1.76 -4.58
N ALA A 52 7.42 1.95 -3.42
CA ALA A 52 6.03 1.52 -3.21
C ALA A 52 5.05 2.28 -4.10
N ARG A 53 5.20 3.61 -4.21
CA ARG A 53 4.39 4.46 -5.09
C ARG A 53 4.53 4.03 -6.56
N ASP A 54 5.76 3.89 -7.04
CA ASP A 54 6.02 3.59 -8.45
C ASP A 54 5.47 2.20 -8.81
N LEU A 55 5.62 1.21 -7.92
CA LEU A 55 4.98 -0.10 -8.07
C LEU A 55 3.45 0.02 -8.21
N LEU A 56 2.79 0.79 -7.34
CA LEU A 56 1.33 0.96 -7.37
C LEU A 56 0.85 1.71 -8.61
N PHE A 57 1.68 2.62 -9.13
CA PHE A 57 1.41 3.36 -10.36
C PHE A 57 1.53 2.46 -11.58
N ASP A 58 2.63 1.70 -11.68
CA ASP A 58 2.88 0.75 -12.77
C ASP A 58 1.90 -0.41 -12.77
N ALA A 59 1.46 -0.83 -11.58
CA ALA A 59 0.37 -1.80 -11.42
C ALA A 59 -1.03 -1.20 -11.67
N GLY A 60 -1.09 0.10 -11.99
CA GLY A 60 -2.27 0.85 -12.42
C GLY A 60 -3.34 1.08 -11.37
N PHE A 61 -3.07 0.81 -10.09
CA PHE A 61 -4.02 1.07 -9.00
C PHE A 61 -4.41 2.55 -8.93
N MET A 62 -3.45 3.44 -9.16
CA MET A 62 -3.69 4.89 -9.15
C MET A 62 -4.53 5.40 -10.33
N HIS A 63 -4.82 4.58 -11.35
CA HIS A 63 -5.55 5.04 -12.52
C HIS A 63 -7.06 5.08 -12.33
N PHE A 64 -7.60 4.38 -11.34
CA PHE A 64 -9.05 4.24 -11.15
C PHE A 64 -9.49 4.25 -9.68
N THR A 65 -8.57 4.45 -8.73
CA THR A 65 -8.91 4.60 -7.31
C THR A 65 -8.30 5.88 -6.75
N GLU A 66 -9.05 6.57 -5.88
CA GLU A 66 -8.45 7.55 -4.97
C GLU A 66 -7.56 6.81 -3.98
N MET A 67 -6.33 7.30 -3.82
CA MET A 67 -5.31 6.66 -3.00
C MET A 67 -4.80 7.64 -1.95
N GLU A 68 -4.72 7.16 -0.72
CA GLU A 68 -4.01 7.81 0.36
C GLU A 68 -2.76 6.98 0.67
N PHE A 69 -1.62 7.65 0.83
CA PHE A 69 -0.34 7.00 1.07
C PHE A 69 0.24 7.48 2.40
N TYR A 70 0.41 6.55 3.33
CA TYR A 70 0.89 6.85 4.68
C TYR A 70 2.16 6.05 4.96
N LEU A 71 3.21 6.75 5.41
CA LEU A 71 4.36 6.10 6.02
C LEU A 71 3.99 5.75 7.45
N VAL A 72 4.17 4.48 7.79
CA VAL A 72 3.80 3.94 9.10
C VAL A 72 5.04 3.55 9.89
N THR A 73 4.94 3.68 11.20
CA THR A 73 5.93 3.19 12.15
C THR A 73 5.25 2.18 13.06
N PRO A 74 5.85 1.00 13.32
CA PRO A 74 5.31 0.06 14.29
C PRO A 74 5.08 0.73 15.64
N ILE A 75 3.95 0.42 16.29
CA ILE A 75 3.59 1.03 17.57
C ILE A 75 4.65 0.72 18.63
N GLU A 76 5.23 -0.47 18.59
CA GLU A 76 6.29 -0.91 19.50
C GLU A 76 7.52 0.00 19.42
N GLU A 77 7.91 0.42 18.20
CA GLU A 77 9.01 1.37 18.01
C GLU A 77 8.66 2.78 18.50
N LEU A 78 7.41 3.20 18.31
CA LEU A 78 6.93 4.50 18.83
C LEU A 78 6.96 4.51 20.36
N ILE A 79 6.51 3.44 21.02
CA ILE A 79 6.54 3.31 22.47
C ILE A 79 7.98 3.35 22.99
N GLN A 80 8.91 2.67 22.35
CA GLN A 80 10.33 2.75 22.74
C GLN A 80 10.87 4.18 22.69
N LYS A 81 10.45 4.96 21.70
CA LYS A 81 10.84 6.38 21.56
C LYS A 81 10.14 7.31 22.56
N THR A 82 9.00 6.92 23.15
CA THR A 82 8.34 7.76 24.16
C THR A 82 9.16 7.94 25.44
N VAL A 83 10.12 7.05 25.71
CA VAL A 83 11.07 7.19 26.82
C VAL A 83 11.99 8.40 26.63
N ASP A 84 12.21 8.83 25.38
CA ASP A 84 13.07 9.97 25.03
C ASP A 84 12.29 11.28 24.87
N VAL A 85 10.96 11.26 24.99
CA VAL A 85 10.14 12.47 24.86
C VAL A 85 10.23 13.26 26.17
N PRO A 86 10.73 14.50 26.16
CA PRO A 86 10.82 15.31 27.37
C PRO A 86 9.42 15.57 27.92
N THR A 87 9.12 14.98 29.07
CA THR A 87 7.89 15.25 29.81
C THR A 87 8.00 16.66 30.40
N VAL A 88 7.22 17.60 29.88
CA VAL A 88 7.08 18.93 30.47
C VAL A 88 6.07 18.83 31.61
N TYR A 89 6.54 19.05 32.84
CA TYR A 89 5.69 19.24 34.02
C TYR A 89 5.33 20.72 34.18
#